data_AF-A0A4Q3RLV0-F1
#
_entry.id   AF-A0A4Q3RLV0-F1
#
_cell.length_a   1.000
_cell.length_b   1.000
_cell.length_c   1.000
_cell.angle_alpha   90.00
_cell.angle_beta   90.00
_cell.angle_gamma   90.00
#
_symmetry.space_group_name_H-M   'P 1'
#
loop_
_entity.id
_entity.type
_entity.pdbx_description
1 polymer ?
#
loop_
_entity_poly.entity_id
_entity_poly.type
_entity_poly.pdbx_seq_one_letter_code
_entity_poly.pdbx_strand_id
1 'polypeptide(L)'
;ALDYVRAALQKVRESEAVAIVKFNYDGRGHTYVDNEKFNQLIHDCEPGAPKGRAWYETGEVNKSDLCNVPGHENLNWIQYHLLQLGNVFSEYEDCIMAVKGGIFGPWGEMHSSSYARTKEGYHWLLKALLGYVPASRSILVHAGGVMAWHNVEYNTHYSFSNLMPPPANDSPAARFGMFNDSYSAGSSGGAYNDNGSLSEGYALIGNGAEGDFNRNAAMDWIRNQNNFYGGETVGPGDSGNIYPRFPNVVYEAAYARTTHLNTGYNQRTYKLWGDFIYNKQNVTAPFTPPHDGVSRTAMFDPLYDGRSGMEYMRDRLGYRLVLREANVASSVKQNGALKFEGKIQNVGFGNIINKKKVSVILKNGSSVYTAPVDLDVRHLND
;
A
#
# COMPACT_ATOMS: atom_id res chain seq x y z
N ALA A 1 20.44 11.86 -10.59
CA ALA A 1 19.31 11.03 -10.12
C ALA A 1 18.36 11.82 -9.21
N LEU A 2 18.85 12.37 -8.09
CA LEU A 2 18.00 13.14 -7.17
C LEU A 2 17.26 14.31 -7.85
N ASP A 3 17.91 15.06 -8.75
CA ASP A 3 17.25 16.17 -9.47
C ASP A 3 16.11 15.70 -10.38
N TYR A 4 16.22 14.50 -10.95
CA TYR A 4 15.12 13.89 -11.70
C TYR A 4 13.94 13.57 -10.77
N VAL A 5 14.22 13.01 -9.59
CA VAL A 5 13.18 12.72 -8.58
C VAL A 5 12.49 14.00 -8.13
N ARG A 6 13.25 15.07 -7.85
CA ARG A 6 12.71 16.39 -7.53
C ARG A 6 11.84 16.93 -8.65
N ALA A 7 12.32 16.91 -9.90
CA ALA A 7 11.56 17.38 -11.05
C ALA A 7 10.25 16.60 -11.25
N ALA A 8 10.25 15.28 -11.01
CA ALA A 8 9.04 14.47 -11.08
C ALA A 8 8.04 14.81 -9.96
N LEU A 9 8.50 14.96 -8.72
CA LEU A 9 7.64 15.34 -7.58
C LEU A 9 7.14 16.77 -7.68
N GLN A 10 7.94 17.69 -8.23
CA GLN A 10 7.52 19.06 -8.51
C GLN A 10 6.33 19.11 -9.47
N LYS A 11 6.35 18.30 -10.54
CA LYS A 11 5.19 18.18 -11.44
C LYS A 11 3.94 17.69 -10.72
N VAL A 12 4.08 16.77 -9.76
CA VAL A 12 2.95 16.30 -8.96
C VAL A 12 2.44 17.42 -8.04
N ARG A 13 3.33 18.12 -7.34
CA ARG A 13 3.00 19.25 -6.46
C ARG A 13 2.26 20.39 -7.20
N GLU A 14 2.65 20.65 -8.45
CA GLU A 14 2.00 21.66 -9.31
C GLU A 14 0.67 21.20 -9.90
N SER A 15 0.27 19.95 -9.65
CA SER A 15 -1.00 19.37 -10.11
C SER A 15 -2.00 19.16 -8.97
N GLU A 16 -3.17 18.62 -9.28
CA GLU A 16 -4.16 18.17 -8.28
C GLU A 16 -3.91 16.74 -7.77
N ALA A 17 -2.84 16.09 -8.22
CA ALA A 17 -2.53 14.71 -7.87
C ALA A 17 -1.68 14.58 -6.59
N VAL A 18 -1.55 13.35 -6.10
CA VAL A 18 -0.62 12.96 -5.05
C VAL A 18 0.24 11.79 -5.53
N ALA A 19 1.46 11.67 -5.00
CA ALA A 19 2.41 10.66 -5.42
C ALA A 19 2.43 9.45 -4.47
N ILE A 20 2.38 8.25 -5.02
CA ILE A 20 2.95 7.06 -4.38
C ILE A 20 4.36 6.90 -4.94
N VAL A 21 5.38 7.15 -4.13
CA VAL A 21 6.77 7.14 -4.61
C VAL A 21 7.28 5.71 -4.63
N LYS A 22 7.63 5.20 -5.80
CA LYS A 22 8.14 3.84 -6.03
C LYS A 22 9.53 3.94 -6.65
N PHE A 23 10.51 3.31 -6.02
CA PHE A 23 11.86 3.20 -6.57
C PHE A 23 12.03 1.79 -7.12
N ASN A 24 12.33 1.71 -8.42
CA ASN A 24 12.72 0.44 -9.00
C ASN A 24 14.24 0.29 -8.86
N TYR A 25 14.69 -0.74 -8.15
CA TYR A 25 16.10 -1.02 -7.92
C TYR A 25 16.68 -2.02 -8.95
N ASP A 26 16.06 -2.07 -10.13
CA ASP A 26 16.33 -2.94 -11.30
C ASP A 26 17.49 -2.42 -12.19
N GLY A 27 18.57 -1.94 -11.57
CA GLY A 27 19.75 -1.44 -12.28
C GLY A 27 20.84 -2.51 -12.38
N ARG A 28 21.69 -2.45 -13.43
CA ARG A 28 22.93 -3.22 -13.55
C ARG A 28 23.71 -3.13 -12.23
N GLY A 29 23.68 -4.20 -11.44
CA GLY A 29 24.45 -4.32 -10.20
C GLY A 29 23.67 -4.44 -8.89
N HIS A 30 22.33 -4.52 -8.88
CA HIS A 30 21.61 -4.52 -7.59
C HIS A 30 20.42 -5.49 -7.36
N THR A 31 19.73 -6.03 -8.37
CA THR A 31 18.71 -7.13 -8.21
C THR A 31 18.41 -7.79 -9.57
N TYR A 32 18.08 -9.10 -9.63
CA TYR A 32 17.62 -9.86 -10.82
C TYR A 32 16.62 -10.94 -10.44
N VAL A 33 16.08 -11.59 -11.46
CA VAL A 33 15.26 -12.78 -11.40
C VAL A 33 15.70 -13.70 -12.54
N ASP A 34 16.28 -14.86 -12.21
CA ASP A 34 16.51 -15.90 -13.20
C ASP A 34 15.21 -16.67 -13.44
N ASN A 35 14.56 -16.37 -14.55
CA ASN A 35 13.78 -17.37 -15.25
C ASN A 35 14.18 -17.30 -16.73
N GLU A 36 14.16 -18.43 -17.42
CA GLU A 36 14.64 -18.65 -18.81
C GLU A 36 14.05 -17.69 -19.88
N LYS A 37 13.23 -16.71 -19.49
CA LYS A 37 12.59 -15.69 -20.33
C LYS A 37 13.27 -14.31 -20.26
N PHE A 38 14.15 -14.01 -19.29
CA PHE A 38 14.75 -12.67 -19.13
C PHE A 38 16.26 -12.73 -18.79
N ASN A 39 17.13 -12.10 -19.60
CA ASN A 39 18.62 -12.15 -19.47
C ASN A 39 19.22 -11.04 -18.55
N GLN A 40 19.22 -11.13 -17.20
CA GLN A 40 19.68 -9.99 -16.35
C GLN A 40 20.30 -10.22 -14.92
N LEU A 41 21.21 -11.16 -14.54
CA LEU A 41 22.08 -11.24 -13.28
C LEU A 41 21.72 -10.62 -11.86
N ILE A 42 21.60 -11.43 -10.75
CA ILE A 42 21.21 -11.01 -9.35
C ILE A 42 22.46 -10.82 -8.53
N HIS A 43 22.56 -9.68 -7.86
CA HIS A 43 23.58 -9.43 -6.85
C HIS A 43 22.92 -9.23 -5.49
N ASP A 44 23.28 -10.09 -4.54
CA ASP A 44 23.00 -9.85 -3.12
C ASP A 44 23.95 -8.78 -2.58
N CYS A 45 23.39 -7.91 -1.73
CA CYS A 45 24.11 -6.80 -1.11
C CYS A 45 24.36 -7.04 0.40
N GLU A 46 24.64 -8.27 0.88
CA GLU A 46 24.86 -8.56 2.30
C GLU A 46 26.20 -8.00 2.88
N PRO A 47 26.16 -7.25 4.00
CA PRO A 47 27.28 -7.18 4.91
C PRO A 47 27.60 -8.59 5.45
N GLY A 48 28.63 -9.23 4.89
CA GLY A 48 29.09 -10.56 5.31
C GLY A 48 28.55 -11.76 4.52
N ALA A 49 27.90 -11.56 3.36
CA ALA A 49 27.62 -12.66 2.43
C ALA A 49 28.92 -13.38 2.06
N PRO A 50 28.87 -14.70 1.82
CA PRO A 50 30.00 -15.40 1.23
C PRO A 50 30.49 -14.78 -0.09
N LYS A 51 29.61 -14.07 -0.84
CA LYS A 51 29.87 -13.53 -2.20
C LYS A 51 28.95 -12.33 -2.58
N GLY A 52 29.30 -11.10 -2.19
CA GLY A 52 28.59 -9.85 -2.57
C GLY A 52 28.94 -9.31 -3.98
N ARG A 53 28.41 -8.14 -4.37
CA ARG A 53 28.64 -7.51 -5.71
C ARG A 53 30.13 -7.40 -6.05
N ALA A 54 30.91 -7.00 -5.06
CA ALA A 54 32.34 -6.79 -5.20
C ALA A 54 33.10 -8.13 -5.45
N TRP A 55 32.59 -9.27 -5.00
CA TRP A 55 33.11 -10.60 -5.40
C TRP A 55 32.89 -10.88 -6.88
N TYR A 56 31.72 -10.55 -7.44
CA TYR A 56 31.45 -10.80 -8.87
C TYR A 56 32.29 -9.93 -9.80
N GLU A 57 32.54 -8.67 -9.44
CA GLU A 57 33.34 -7.75 -10.25
C GLU A 57 34.85 -7.98 -10.11
N THR A 58 35.31 -8.55 -8.99
CA THR A 58 36.75 -8.65 -8.67
C THR A 58 37.27 -10.06 -8.39
N GLY A 59 36.38 -11.04 -8.18
CA GLY A 59 36.72 -12.40 -7.77
C GLY A 59 37.05 -12.56 -6.26
N GLU A 60 37.04 -11.48 -5.48
CA GLU A 60 37.51 -11.47 -4.09
C GLU A 60 36.40 -11.78 -3.07
N VAL A 61 36.56 -12.87 -2.30
CA VAL A 61 35.49 -13.54 -1.51
C VAL A 61 34.96 -12.71 -0.33
N ASN A 62 35.59 -11.58 0.03
CA ASN A 62 35.29 -10.85 1.28
C ASN A 62 35.06 -9.34 1.09
N LYS A 63 34.67 -8.89 -0.11
CA LYS A 63 34.55 -7.46 -0.42
C LYS A 63 33.11 -6.99 -0.15
N SER A 64 32.97 -6.03 0.79
CA SER A 64 31.72 -5.69 1.48
C SER A 64 30.69 -4.95 0.62
N ASP A 65 29.39 -5.18 0.86
CA ASP A 65 28.27 -4.41 0.28
C ASP A 65 27.96 -3.10 1.03
N LEU A 66 28.95 -2.65 1.81
CA LEU A 66 28.92 -1.35 2.45
C LEU A 66 29.15 -0.26 1.41
N CYS A 67 28.51 0.87 1.63
CA CYS A 67 28.74 2.08 0.87
C CYS A 67 30.21 2.45 0.99
N ASN A 68 30.84 2.82 -0.13
CA ASN A 68 32.24 3.25 -0.14
C ASN A 68 32.37 4.78 -0.18
N VAL A 69 31.28 5.51 0.02
CA VAL A 69 31.29 6.97 0.08
C VAL A 69 31.91 7.40 1.42
N PRO A 70 32.95 8.26 1.41
CA PRO A 70 33.57 8.76 2.63
C PRO A 70 32.56 9.34 3.63
N GLY A 71 32.61 8.87 4.87
CA GLY A 71 31.71 9.28 5.96
C GLY A 71 30.39 8.52 6.04
N HIS A 72 30.16 7.53 5.17
CA HIS A 72 28.95 6.70 5.13
C HIS A 72 29.25 5.20 5.07
N GLU A 73 30.47 4.78 5.41
CA GLU A 73 30.95 3.41 5.29
C GLU A 73 30.28 2.43 6.25
N ASN A 74 29.52 2.95 7.22
CA ASN A 74 28.69 2.16 8.14
C ASN A 74 27.32 1.77 7.56
N LEU A 75 26.96 2.28 6.37
CA LEU A 75 25.70 1.99 5.69
C LEU A 75 25.92 1.01 4.53
N ASN A 76 24.91 0.21 4.18
CA ASN A 76 24.87 -0.42 2.86
C ASN A 76 24.37 0.57 1.78
N TRP A 77 24.50 0.21 0.50
CA TRP A 77 24.06 1.08 -0.60
C TRP A 77 22.57 1.44 -0.57
N ILE A 78 21.69 0.52 -0.17
CA ILE A 78 20.25 0.79 -0.04
C ILE A 78 20.01 1.85 1.03
N GLN A 79 20.63 1.70 2.21
CA GLN A 79 20.53 2.65 3.31
C GLN A 79 21.09 4.02 2.92
N TYR A 80 22.21 4.06 2.18
CA TYR A 80 22.78 5.32 1.70
C TYR A 80 21.88 6.00 0.66
N HIS A 81 21.29 5.27 -0.28
CA HIS A 81 20.34 5.84 -1.23
C HIS A 81 19.06 6.32 -0.54
N LEU A 82 18.55 5.59 0.45
CA LEU A 82 17.42 6.05 1.26
C LEU A 82 17.76 7.31 2.06
N LEU A 83 18.97 7.41 2.61
CA LEU A 83 19.47 8.62 3.26
C LEU A 83 19.42 9.82 2.31
N GLN A 84 19.93 9.66 1.08
CA GLN A 84 19.89 10.73 0.07
C GLN A 84 18.46 11.13 -0.32
N LEU A 85 17.56 10.16 -0.42
CA LEU A 85 16.15 10.37 -0.73
C LEU A 85 15.37 11.02 0.42
N GLY A 86 15.78 10.81 1.68
CA GLY A 86 15.10 11.37 2.85
C GLY A 86 14.93 12.90 2.79
N ASN A 87 15.94 13.61 2.27
CA ASN A 87 15.85 15.06 2.04
C ASN A 87 14.79 15.39 0.99
N VAL A 88 14.70 14.62 -0.10
CA VAL A 88 13.71 14.82 -1.16
C VAL A 88 12.30 14.49 -0.64
N PHE A 89 12.13 13.43 0.15
CA PHE A 89 10.83 13.10 0.74
C PHE A 89 10.34 14.20 1.69
N SER A 90 11.25 14.77 2.50
CA SER A 90 10.93 15.87 3.40
C SER A 90 10.59 17.14 2.62
N GLU A 91 11.37 17.43 1.58
CA GLU A 91 11.14 18.57 0.70
C GLU A 91 9.76 18.50 0.05
N TYR A 92 9.30 17.32 -0.39
CA TYR A 92 8.06 17.05 -1.14
C TYR A 92 6.94 16.40 -0.34
N GLU A 93 7.01 16.46 0.99
CA GLU A 93 6.12 15.74 1.88
C GLU A 93 4.63 16.02 1.57
N ASP A 94 4.29 17.27 1.30
CA ASP A 94 2.93 17.78 1.04
C ASP A 94 2.22 17.09 -0.14
N CYS A 95 2.95 16.67 -1.17
CA CYS A 95 2.38 16.00 -2.35
C CYS A 95 2.58 14.48 -2.34
N ILE A 96 3.29 13.91 -1.36
CA ILE A 96 3.46 12.46 -1.21
C ILE A 96 2.26 11.88 -0.44
N MET A 97 1.61 10.88 -1.02
CA MET A 97 0.61 10.04 -0.33
C MET A 97 1.29 9.00 0.54
N ALA A 98 2.21 8.22 -0.04
CA ALA A 98 2.97 7.18 0.64
C ALA A 98 4.26 6.88 -0.14
N VAL A 99 5.22 6.23 0.52
CA VAL A 99 6.44 5.71 -0.14
C VAL A 99 6.33 4.19 -0.22
N LYS A 100 6.43 3.61 -1.42
CA LYS A 100 6.51 2.16 -1.61
C LYS A 100 7.94 1.70 -1.27
N GLY A 101 8.07 0.84 -0.27
CA GLY A 101 9.34 0.35 0.24
C GLY A 101 9.94 -0.83 -0.53
N GLY A 102 9.34 -1.23 -1.66
CA GLY A 102 9.82 -2.37 -2.45
C GLY A 102 11.17 -2.10 -3.08
N ILE A 103 12.23 -2.53 -2.40
CA ILE A 103 13.64 -2.33 -2.77
C ILE A 103 14.40 -3.66 -2.83
N PHE A 104 13.77 -4.75 -2.37
CA PHE A 104 14.38 -6.08 -2.32
C PHE A 104 14.16 -6.92 -3.57
N GLY A 105 13.56 -6.36 -4.62
CA GLY A 105 13.30 -7.05 -5.87
C GLY A 105 13.15 -6.11 -7.06
N PRO A 106 13.06 -6.68 -8.27
CA PRO A 106 12.75 -5.90 -9.46
C PRO A 106 11.38 -5.24 -9.35
N TRP A 107 11.11 -4.34 -10.29
CA TRP A 107 9.86 -3.59 -10.40
C TRP A 107 9.44 -2.89 -9.11
N GLY A 108 10.40 -2.54 -8.25
CA GLY A 108 10.15 -1.91 -6.95
C GLY A 108 9.28 -2.76 -6.03
N GLU A 109 9.55 -4.06 -5.94
CA GLU A 109 8.85 -5.05 -5.11
C GLU A 109 9.79 -5.66 -4.06
N MET A 110 9.28 -6.60 -3.25
CA MET A 110 10.01 -7.18 -2.12
C MET A 110 10.19 -8.70 -2.29
N HIS A 111 10.69 -9.12 -3.45
CA HIS A 111 10.89 -10.52 -3.79
C HIS A 111 12.26 -10.74 -4.48
N SER A 112 12.68 -11.99 -4.65
CA SER A 112 13.88 -12.40 -5.42
C SER A 112 15.27 -12.11 -4.88
N SER A 113 15.52 -11.10 -4.03
CA SER A 113 16.81 -11.02 -3.31
C SER A 113 16.88 -12.00 -2.13
N SER A 114 18.08 -12.28 -1.62
CA SER A 114 18.25 -13.01 -0.34
C SER A 114 17.57 -12.27 0.82
N TYR A 115 17.64 -10.95 0.85
CA TYR A 115 17.03 -10.13 1.90
C TYR A 115 15.51 -10.23 1.92
N ALA A 116 14.88 -10.40 0.76
CA ALA A 116 13.43 -10.65 0.67
C ALA A 116 13.00 -11.95 1.38
N ARG A 117 13.94 -12.80 1.79
CA ARG A 117 13.69 -14.11 2.40
C ARG A 117 14.09 -14.18 3.88
N THR A 118 14.60 -13.10 4.48
CA THR A 118 15.11 -13.12 5.86
C THR A 118 14.43 -12.07 6.73
N LYS A 119 14.18 -12.42 8.00
CA LYS A 119 13.59 -11.50 8.98
C LYS A 119 14.52 -10.32 9.25
N GLU A 120 15.82 -10.59 9.25
CA GLU A 120 16.90 -9.62 9.43
C GLU A 120 16.93 -8.62 8.28
N GLY A 121 16.72 -9.08 7.04
CA GLY A 121 16.57 -8.24 5.85
C GLY A 121 15.46 -7.20 6.02
N TYR A 122 14.25 -7.67 6.30
CA TYR A 122 13.11 -6.79 6.56
C TYR A 122 13.35 -5.89 7.78
N HIS A 123 14.01 -6.40 8.82
CA HIS A 123 14.27 -5.64 10.03
C HIS A 123 15.06 -4.36 9.74
N TRP A 124 16.22 -4.48 9.08
CA TRP A 124 17.05 -3.30 8.81
C TRP A 124 16.42 -2.39 7.74
N LEU A 125 15.75 -2.94 6.71
CA LEU A 125 15.13 -2.14 5.66
C LEU A 125 13.99 -1.30 6.21
N LEU A 126 13.07 -1.92 6.96
CA LEU A 126 11.94 -1.20 7.52
C LEU A 126 12.39 -0.16 8.54
N LYS A 127 13.45 -0.43 9.32
CA LYS A 127 14.08 0.55 10.20
C LYS A 127 14.67 1.74 9.43
N ALA A 128 15.34 1.49 8.30
CA ALA A 128 15.86 2.56 7.44
C ALA A 128 14.73 3.40 6.82
N LEU A 129 13.68 2.75 6.29
CA LEU A 129 12.52 3.44 5.73
C LEU A 129 11.81 4.29 6.78
N LEU A 130 11.63 3.79 8.01
CA LEU A 130 11.08 4.56 9.12
C LEU A 130 11.91 5.81 9.45
N GLY A 131 13.24 5.71 9.35
CA GLY A 131 14.17 6.81 9.62
C GLY A 131 14.22 7.88 8.53
N TYR A 132 14.02 7.50 7.27
CA TYR A 132 14.19 8.42 6.13
C TYR A 132 12.88 8.89 5.49
N VAL A 133 11.78 8.16 5.63
CA VAL A 133 10.46 8.61 5.16
C VAL A 133 9.82 9.49 6.24
N PRO A 134 9.36 10.72 5.93
CA PRO A 134 8.76 11.63 6.91
C PRO A 134 7.72 10.95 7.79
N ALA A 135 7.77 11.22 9.09
CA ALA A 135 6.94 10.53 10.09
C ALA A 135 5.43 10.66 9.84
N SER A 136 5.01 11.70 9.12
CA SER A 136 3.63 11.99 8.73
C SER A 136 3.15 11.22 7.49
N ARG A 137 3.98 10.37 6.87
CA ARG A 137 3.66 9.64 5.63
C ARG A 137 3.76 8.14 5.83
N SER A 138 2.83 7.39 5.26
CA SER A 138 2.87 5.93 5.32
C SER A 138 3.93 5.33 4.40
N ILE A 139 4.33 4.10 4.72
CA ILE A 139 5.27 3.28 3.94
C ILE A 139 4.52 2.03 3.50
N LEU A 140 4.42 1.78 2.19
CA LEU A 140 3.76 0.60 1.64
C LEU A 140 4.76 -0.54 1.47
N VAL A 141 4.51 -1.67 2.11
CA VAL A 141 5.46 -2.79 2.17
C VAL A 141 4.75 -4.14 2.07
N HIS A 142 5.53 -5.22 2.08
CA HIS A 142 5.06 -6.59 2.14
C HIS A 142 4.46 -6.91 3.52
N ALA A 143 3.30 -7.59 3.54
CA ALA A 143 2.55 -7.94 4.75
C ALA A 143 3.37 -8.73 5.79
N GLY A 144 3.86 -9.91 5.42
CA GLY A 144 4.71 -10.74 6.30
C GLY A 144 6.00 -10.04 6.74
N GLY A 145 6.55 -9.13 5.92
CA GLY A 145 7.72 -8.33 6.26
C GLY A 145 7.54 -7.43 7.48
N VAL A 146 6.33 -6.89 7.70
CA VAL A 146 6.04 -6.06 8.89
C VAL A 146 6.00 -6.92 10.16
N MET A 147 5.33 -8.07 10.11
CA MET A 147 5.31 -9.00 11.26
C MET A 147 6.72 -9.53 11.55
N ALA A 148 7.51 -9.83 10.53
CA ALA A 148 8.90 -10.24 10.66
C ALA A 148 9.77 -9.15 11.34
N TRP A 149 9.68 -7.90 10.86
CA TRP A 149 10.34 -6.77 11.50
C TRP A 149 9.92 -6.61 12.97
N HIS A 150 8.62 -6.70 13.27
CA HIS A 150 8.12 -6.55 14.64
C HIS A 150 8.63 -7.67 15.56
N ASN A 151 8.64 -8.90 15.04
CA ASN A 151 9.16 -10.06 15.76
C ASN A 151 10.64 -9.91 16.13
N VAL A 152 11.45 -9.36 15.22
CA VAL A 152 12.88 -9.09 15.49
C VAL A 152 13.04 -7.89 16.44
N GLU A 153 12.37 -6.77 16.18
CA GLU A 153 12.53 -5.52 16.95
C GLU A 153 12.07 -5.65 18.40
N TYR A 154 10.97 -6.38 18.64
CA TYR A 154 10.33 -6.46 19.97
C TYR A 154 10.35 -7.87 20.57
N ASN A 155 11.10 -8.80 19.97
CA ASN A 155 11.17 -10.20 20.40
C ASN A 155 9.77 -10.85 20.54
N THR A 156 8.93 -10.68 19.52
CA THR A 156 7.59 -11.28 19.43
C THR A 156 7.56 -12.48 18.47
N HIS A 157 6.44 -13.20 18.44
CA HIS A 157 6.25 -14.41 17.61
C HIS A 157 4.91 -14.40 16.88
N TYR A 158 4.61 -13.28 16.20
CA TYR A 158 3.40 -13.16 15.37
C TYR A 158 3.52 -13.96 14.07
N SER A 159 2.38 -14.45 13.59
CA SER A 159 2.19 -15.26 12.39
C SER A 159 0.76 -15.09 11.87
N PHE A 160 0.40 -15.73 10.75
CA PHE A 160 -0.98 -15.76 10.27
C PHE A 160 -1.95 -16.54 11.18
N SER A 161 -1.44 -17.38 12.10
CA SER A 161 -2.24 -18.05 13.13
C SER A 161 -2.25 -17.32 14.48
N ASN A 162 -1.36 -16.35 14.66
CA ASN A 162 -1.23 -15.50 15.84
C ASN A 162 -0.93 -14.05 15.39
N LEU A 163 -1.97 -13.32 14.99
CA LEU A 163 -1.81 -12.02 14.35
C LEU A 163 -1.25 -10.97 15.30
N MET A 164 -0.45 -10.05 14.75
CA MET A 164 -0.06 -8.82 15.44
C MET A 164 -1.31 -7.99 15.76
N PRO A 165 -1.44 -7.41 16.97
CA PRO A 165 -2.57 -6.55 17.31
C PRO A 165 -2.55 -5.25 16.47
N PRO A 166 -3.69 -4.54 16.38
CA PRO A 166 -3.73 -3.20 15.77
C PRO A 166 -2.67 -2.29 16.41
N PRO A 167 -1.84 -1.60 15.61
CA PRO A 167 -0.78 -0.75 16.15
C PRO A 167 -1.36 0.50 16.81
N ALA A 168 -0.72 0.99 17.87
CA ALA A 168 -1.03 2.31 18.41
C ALA A 168 -0.71 3.38 17.36
N ASN A 169 -1.57 4.42 17.24
CA ASN A 169 -1.49 5.42 16.16
C ASN A 169 -0.10 6.08 15.98
N ASP A 170 0.62 6.29 17.08
CA ASP A 170 1.91 6.99 17.07
C ASP A 170 3.11 6.02 17.08
N SER A 171 2.85 4.71 17.00
CA SER A 171 3.89 3.68 16.96
C SER A 171 4.56 3.61 15.59
N PRO A 172 5.83 3.17 15.50
CA PRO A 172 6.45 2.90 14.21
C PRO A 172 5.68 1.89 13.37
N ALA A 173 5.03 0.90 14.00
CA ALA A 173 4.22 -0.09 13.31
C ALA A 173 3.04 0.55 12.55
N ALA A 174 2.40 1.58 13.09
CA ALA A 174 1.27 2.27 12.43
C ALA A 174 1.66 2.98 11.12
N ARG A 175 2.96 3.19 10.87
CA ARG A 175 3.47 3.77 9.61
C ARG A 175 3.34 2.82 8.42
N PHE A 176 3.21 1.52 8.64
CA PHE A 176 3.22 0.54 7.56
C PHE A 176 1.81 0.30 7.00
N GLY A 177 1.65 0.55 5.70
CA GLY A 177 0.55 0.06 4.87
C GLY A 177 1.02 -1.08 3.97
N MET A 178 0.10 -1.75 3.28
CA MET A 178 0.42 -2.95 2.51
C MET A 178 0.29 -2.70 1.01
N PHE A 179 1.35 -3.06 0.29
CA PHE A 179 1.30 -3.16 -1.17
C PHE A 179 1.03 -4.62 -1.54
N ASN A 180 0.04 -4.85 -2.40
CA ASN A 180 -0.26 -6.16 -2.97
C ASN A 180 0.09 -6.18 -4.47
N ASP A 181 1.28 -6.69 -4.80
CA ASP A 181 1.78 -6.89 -6.17
C ASP A 181 0.99 -7.91 -7.00
N SER A 182 0.03 -8.63 -6.40
CA SER A 182 -0.85 -9.58 -7.08
C SER A 182 -2.31 -9.51 -6.57
N TYR A 183 -2.84 -8.29 -6.42
CA TYR A 183 -4.09 -7.91 -5.73
C TYR A 183 -5.32 -8.77 -6.06
N SER A 184 -5.35 -9.39 -7.23
CA SER A 184 -6.51 -10.12 -7.75
C SER A 184 -6.21 -11.55 -8.20
N ALA A 185 -5.04 -12.11 -7.85
CA ALA A 185 -4.69 -13.48 -8.24
C ALA A 185 -5.56 -14.49 -7.50
N GLY A 186 -5.48 -14.48 -6.16
CA GLY A 186 -6.29 -15.21 -5.19
C GLY A 186 -6.31 -16.75 -5.26
N SER A 187 -5.78 -17.34 -6.34
CA SER A 187 -5.61 -18.78 -6.49
C SER A 187 -4.43 -19.09 -7.40
N SER A 188 -3.54 -19.97 -6.95
CA SER A 188 -2.43 -20.53 -7.75
C SER A 188 -2.31 -22.03 -7.46
N GLY A 189 -2.47 -22.87 -8.49
CA GLY A 189 -2.25 -24.32 -8.37
C GLY A 189 -3.12 -25.05 -7.32
N GLY A 190 -4.27 -24.49 -6.94
CA GLY A 190 -5.12 -25.05 -5.88
C GLY A 190 -4.84 -24.52 -4.47
N ALA A 191 -3.78 -23.73 -4.28
CA ALA A 191 -3.55 -22.93 -3.09
C ALA A 191 -4.25 -21.58 -3.22
N TYR A 192 -4.98 -21.17 -2.18
CA TYR A 192 -5.74 -19.92 -2.17
C TYR A 192 -4.90 -18.74 -1.66
N ASN A 193 -3.77 -18.54 -2.35
CA ASN A 193 -2.80 -17.50 -2.11
C ASN A 193 -2.96 -16.36 -3.14
N ASP A 194 -2.29 -15.23 -2.94
CA ASP A 194 -2.24 -14.17 -3.95
C ASP A 194 -1.05 -14.31 -4.90
N ASN A 195 -0.22 -15.35 -4.78
CA ASN A 195 1.00 -15.54 -5.57
C ASN A 195 1.92 -14.31 -5.54
N GLY A 196 1.99 -13.65 -4.38
CA GLY A 196 2.76 -12.43 -4.20
C GLY A 196 2.81 -12.00 -2.73
N SER A 197 2.97 -10.70 -2.56
CA SER A 197 3.30 -9.99 -1.31
C SER A 197 2.37 -10.17 -0.11
N LEU A 198 1.19 -10.78 -0.23
CA LEU A 198 0.44 -11.22 0.96
C LEU A 198 0.89 -12.62 1.40
N SER A 199 0.94 -13.55 0.46
CA SER A 199 1.22 -14.95 0.75
C SER A 199 2.69 -15.27 0.96
N GLU A 200 3.62 -14.69 0.18
CA GLU A 200 5.07 -14.92 0.32
C GLU A 200 5.60 -14.64 1.73
N GLY A 201 4.84 -13.90 2.52
CA GLY A 201 5.12 -13.60 3.91
C GLY A 201 5.19 -14.82 4.81
N TYR A 202 4.59 -15.96 4.43
CA TYR A 202 4.64 -17.20 5.22
C TYR A 202 6.08 -17.63 5.48
N ALA A 203 7.01 -17.39 4.54
CA ALA A 203 8.40 -17.81 4.68
C ALA A 203 9.15 -17.02 5.77
N LEU A 204 8.62 -15.84 6.12
CA LEU A 204 9.25 -14.90 7.05
C LEU A 204 8.71 -15.03 8.46
N ILE A 205 7.60 -15.74 8.70
CA ILE A 205 6.91 -15.78 9.99
C ILE A 205 6.39 -17.19 10.30
N GLY A 206 5.94 -17.42 11.54
CA GLY A 206 5.47 -18.75 11.93
C GLY A 206 6.56 -19.83 11.77
N ASN A 207 6.18 -20.97 11.21
CA ASN A 207 7.09 -22.10 10.94
C ASN A 207 7.77 -22.03 9.55
N GLY A 208 7.45 -21.01 8.74
CA GLY A 208 8.05 -20.82 7.41
C GLY A 208 7.44 -21.65 6.29
N ALA A 209 6.41 -22.47 6.54
CA ALA A 209 5.77 -23.31 5.54
C ALA A 209 4.62 -22.58 4.82
N GLU A 210 4.41 -22.91 3.54
CA GLU A 210 3.32 -22.31 2.75
C GLU A 210 1.93 -22.49 3.40
N GLY A 211 1.73 -23.62 4.07
CA GLY A 211 0.48 -23.93 4.79
C GLY A 211 0.18 -23.02 5.98
N ASP A 212 1.15 -22.20 6.44
CA ASP A 212 0.89 -21.20 7.48
C ASP A 212 0.08 -20.01 6.93
N PHE A 213 0.09 -19.77 5.62
CA PHE A 213 -0.66 -18.66 5.04
C PHE A 213 -2.17 -18.86 5.23
N ASN A 214 -2.83 -17.85 5.81
CA ASN A 214 -4.27 -17.81 5.93
C ASN A 214 -4.79 -16.49 5.35
N ARG A 215 -5.55 -16.58 4.24
CA ARG A 215 -6.07 -15.40 3.53
C ARG A 215 -6.97 -14.54 4.42
N ASN A 216 -7.88 -15.14 5.19
CA ASN A 216 -8.78 -14.38 6.07
C ASN A 216 -7.97 -13.64 7.13
N ALA A 217 -7.03 -14.33 7.78
CA ALA A 217 -6.17 -13.71 8.78
C ALA A 217 -5.32 -12.57 8.21
N ALA A 218 -4.78 -12.73 6.99
CA ALA A 218 -4.05 -11.67 6.30
C ALA A 218 -4.95 -10.45 6.02
N MET A 219 -6.16 -10.67 5.50
CA MET A 219 -7.11 -9.59 5.21
C MET A 219 -7.60 -8.87 6.48
N ASP A 220 -7.83 -9.61 7.56
CA ASP A 220 -8.18 -9.07 8.88
C ASP A 220 -7.05 -8.19 9.42
N TRP A 221 -5.83 -8.67 9.34
CA TRP A 221 -4.65 -7.94 9.80
C TRP A 221 -4.42 -6.66 8.99
N ILE A 222 -4.49 -6.73 7.65
CA ILE A 222 -4.37 -5.56 6.76
C ILE A 222 -5.44 -4.51 7.11
N ARG A 223 -6.69 -4.94 7.29
CA ARG A 223 -7.80 -4.05 7.67
C ARG A 223 -7.52 -3.37 9.02
N ASN A 224 -7.02 -4.13 9.99
CA ASN A 224 -6.75 -3.68 11.36
C ASN A 224 -5.50 -2.81 11.49
N GLN A 225 -4.59 -2.89 10.51
CA GLN A 225 -3.44 -2.00 10.40
C GLN A 225 -3.87 -0.52 10.20
N ASN A 226 -5.11 -0.29 9.77
CA ASN A 226 -5.71 1.03 9.56
C ASN A 226 -4.82 1.98 8.74
N ASN A 227 -4.22 1.45 7.68
CA ASN A 227 -3.35 2.19 6.78
C ASN A 227 -3.74 1.92 5.32
N PHE A 228 -3.03 2.51 4.37
CA PHE A 228 -3.24 2.29 2.95
C PHE A 228 -3.01 0.82 2.59
N TYR A 229 -3.98 0.24 1.90
CA TYR A 229 -3.88 -1.03 1.20
C TYR A 229 -4.18 -0.82 -0.28
N GLY A 230 -3.44 -1.48 -1.16
CA GLY A 230 -3.61 -1.34 -2.61
C GLY A 230 -2.48 -2.03 -3.36
N GLY A 231 -2.48 -1.94 -4.68
CA GLY A 231 -1.40 -2.54 -5.45
C GLY A 231 -1.70 -2.79 -6.92
N GLU A 232 -1.17 -3.89 -7.44
CA GLU A 232 -1.18 -4.24 -8.86
C GLU A 232 -2.11 -5.44 -9.10
N THR A 233 -3.14 -5.25 -9.93
CA THR A 233 -4.03 -6.36 -10.33
C THR A 233 -3.31 -7.25 -11.33
N VAL A 234 -3.36 -8.56 -11.18
CA VAL A 234 -2.81 -9.51 -12.17
C VAL A 234 -3.89 -10.06 -13.09
N GLY A 235 -3.49 -10.91 -14.04
CA GLY A 235 -4.41 -11.55 -14.97
C GLY A 235 -5.46 -12.39 -14.25
N PRO A 236 -6.70 -12.45 -14.77
CA PRO A 236 -7.82 -13.00 -14.01
C PRO A 236 -7.84 -14.53 -13.88
N GLY A 237 -6.83 -15.23 -14.39
CA GLY A 237 -6.81 -16.70 -14.44
C GLY A 237 -7.96 -17.30 -15.26
N ASP A 238 -8.26 -18.56 -14.97
CA ASP A 238 -9.43 -19.26 -15.52
C ASP A 238 -10.77 -18.64 -15.08
N SER A 239 -11.87 -19.13 -15.64
CA SER A 239 -13.23 -18.64 -15.34
C SER A 239 -13.73 -18.99 -13.94
N GLY A 240 -13.14 -20.01 -13.28
CA GLY A 240 -13.48 -20.43 -11.93
C GLY A 240 -12.81 -19.57 -10.85
N ASN A 241 -11.77 -18.81 -11.20
CA ASN A 241 -11.13 -17.88 -10.27
C ASN A 241 -12.07 -16.72 -9.90
N ILE A 242 -12.63 -16.72 -8.70
CA ILE A 242 -13.59 -15.68 -8.30
C ILE A 242 -12.93 -14.37 -7.81
N TYR A 243 -11.66 -14.37 -7.42
CA TYR A 243 -10.98 -13.21 -6.78
C TYR A 243 -10.92 -11.93 -7.62
N PRO A 244 -10.64 -11.98 -8.93
CA PRO A 244 -10.67 -10.79 -9.77
C PRO A 244 -12.10 -10.44 -10.25
N ARG A 245 -13.14 -11.20 -9.86
CA ARG A 245 -14.48 -11.11 -10.44
C ARG A 245 -15.50 -10.56 -9.45
N PHE A 246 -16.48 -9.82 -9.97
CA PHE A 246 -17.66 -9.49 -9.20
C PHE A 246 -18.50 -10.75 -8.92
N PRO A 247 -19.17 -10.83 -7.76
CA PRO A 247 -19.19 -9.83 -6.68
C PRO A 247 -18.07 -9.96 -5.64
N ASN A 248 -17.20 -10.95 -5.73
CA ASN A 248 -16.14 -11.16 -4.73
C ASN A 248 -15.14 -9.99 -4.65
N VAL A 249 -14.68 -9.47 -5.80
CA VAL A 249 -13.63 -8.43 -5.84
C VAL A 249 -14.03 -7.14 -5.12
N VAL A 250 -15.31 -6.76 -5.20
CA VAL A 250 -15.83 -5.57 -4.48
C VAL A 250 -15.96 -5.86 -2.99
N TYR A 251 -16.40 -7.06 -2.62
CA TYR A 251 -16.46 -7.45 -1.21
C TYR A 251 -15.08 -7.38 -0.57
N GLU A 252 -14.05 -8.00 -1.18
CA GLU A 252 -12.69 -7.97 -0.64
C GLU A 252 -12.11 -6.54 -0.65
N ALA A 253 -12.36 -5.74 -1.68
CA ALA A 253 -11.90 -4.35 -1.73
C ALA A 253 -12.51 -3.48 -0.61
N ALA A 254 -13.80 -3.65 -0.35
CA ALA A 254 -14.46 -2.98 0.77
C ALA A 254 -13.97 -3.52 2.13
N TYR A 255 -13.75 -4.83 2.23
CA TYR A 255 -13.30 -5.48 3.46
C TYR A 255 -11.90 -5.02 3.88
N ALA A 256 -10.95 -5.06 2.95
CA ALA A 256 -9.55 -4.69 3.17
C ALA A 256 -9.29 -3.17 3.08
N ARG A 257 -10.34 -2.38 2.84
CA ARG A 257 -10.27 -0.91 2.77
C ARG A 257 -9.34 -0.41 1.67
N THR A 258 -9.46 -0.99 0.48
CA THR A 258 -8.56 -0.74 -0.64
C THR A 258 -8.58 0.72 -1.09
N THR A 259 -7.39 1.28 -1.23
CA THR A 259 -7.18 2.71 -1.44
C THR A 259 -6.80 3.08 -2.86
N HIS A 260 -6.03 2.22 -3.54
CA HIS A 260 -5.52 2.48 -4.88
C HIS A 260 -5.23 1.16 -5.59
N LEU A 261 -5.32 1.19 -6.92
CA LEU A 261 -4.93 0.08 -7.79
C LEU A 261 -4.24 0.61 -9.05
N ASN A 262 -3.22 -0.09 -9.53
CA ASN A 262 -2.52 0.25 -10.76
C ASN A 262 -3.31 -0.21 -11.98
N THR A 263 -3.98 0.73 -12.65
CA THR A 263 -4.79 0.47 -13.84
C THR A 263 -3.99 0.12 -15.10
N GLY A 264 -2.67 0.32 -15.09
CA GLY A 264 -1.81 0.07 -16.24
C GLY A 264 -1.34 -1.38 -16.40
N TYR A 265 -1.41 -2.20 -15.35
CA TYR A 265 -0.73 -3.50 -15.36
C TYR A 265 -1.50 -4.62 -16.07
N ASN A 266 -2.80 -4.79 -15.81
CA ASN A 266 -3.58 -5.87 -16.41
C ASN A 266 -4.90 -5.44 -17.06
N GLN A 267 -4.85 -5.17 -18.36
CA GLN A 267 -6.02 -4.76 -19.13
C GLN A 267 -7.16 -5.82 -19.14
N ARG A 268 -6.85 -7.12 -19.01
CA ARG A 268 -7.90 -8.16 -19.00
C ARG A 268 -8.77 -8.09 -17.75
N THR A 269 -8.16 -7.85 -16.59
CA THR A 269 -8.90 -7.68 -15.33
C THR A 269 -9.75 -6.41 -15.35
N TYR A 270 -9.22 -5.29 -15.84
CA TYR A 270 -10.02 -4.07 -15.99
C TYR A 270 -11.13 -4.19 -17.02
N LYS A 271 -10.93 -4.96 -18.09
CA LYS A 271 -11.99 -5.30 -19.04
C LYS A 271 -13.11 -6.10 -18.37
N LEU A 272 -12.79 -7.09 -17.53
CA LEU A 272 -13.80 -7.84 -16.77
C LEU A 272 -14.66 -6.93 -15.89
N TRP A 273 -14.06 -5.90 -15.28
CA TRP A 273 -14.81 -4.94 -14.47
C TRP A 273 -15.63 -3.99 -15.33
N GLY A 274 -15.10 -3.58 -16.49
CA GLY A 274 -15.81 -2.74 -17.45
C GLY A 274 -17.02 -3.44 -18.07
N ASP A 275 -16.90 -4.73 -18.36
CA ASP A 275 -17.98 -5.55 -18.94
C ASP A 275 -19.06 -5.93 -17.91
N PHE A 276 -18.76 -5.84 -16.60
CA PHE A 276 -19.72 -6.19 -15.56
C PHE A 276 -20.83 -5.14 -15.45
N ILE A 277 -22.07 -5.56 -15.64
CA ILE A 277 -23.25 -4.71 -15.43
C ILE A 277 -23.55 -4.68 -13.93
N TYR A 278 -23.29 -3.54 -13.31
CA TYR A 278 -23.60 -3.30 -11.91
C TYR A 278 -25.10 -3.07 -11.74
N ASN A 279 -25.80 -4.06 -11.19
CA ASN A 279 -27.18 -3.94 -10.76
C ASN A 279 -27.40 -4.79 -9.50
N LYS A 280 -28.56 -4.62 -8.85
CA LYS A 280 -28.86 -5.33 -7.60
C LYS A 280 -28.68 -6.84 -7.75
N GLN A 281 -29.26 -7.45 -8.78
CA GLN A 281 -29.21 -8.89 -9.00
C GLN A 281 -27.77 -9.41 -9.12
N ASN A 282 -26.95 -8.75 -9.93
CA ASN A 282 -25.59 -9.21 -10.24
C ASN A 282 -24.63 -8.99 -9.07
N VAL A 283 -24.68 -7.83 -8.40
CA VAL A 283 -23.74 -7.52 -7.30
C VAL A 283 -24.12 -8.24 -6.01
N THR A 284 -25.40 -8.52 -5.77
CA THR A 284 -25.84 -9.28 -4.60
C THR A 284 -25.95 -10.78 -4.86
N ALA A 285 -25.46 -11.27 -6.01
CA ALA A 285 -25.38 -12.71 -6.25
C ALA A 285 -24.49 -13.35 -5.16
N PRO A 286 -24.94 -14.42 -4.47
CA PRO A 286 -24.10 -15.10 -3.50
C PRO A 286 -22.85 -15.67 -4.17
N PHE A 287 -21.73 -15.59 -3.48
CA PHE A 287 -20.46 -16.20 -3.88
C PHE A 287 -19.83 -16.90 -2.69
N THR A 288 -19.10 -17.98 -2.94
CA THR A 288 -18.43 -18.76 -1.89
C THR A 288 -16.95 -18.84 -2.21
N PRO A 289 -16.10 -18.04 -1.53
CA PRO A 289 -14.67 -18.17 -1.66
C PRO A 289 -14.20 -19.56 -1.26
N PRO A 290 -13.40 -20.22 -2.12
CA PRO A 290 -13.01 -21.60 -1.89
C PRO A 290 -12.00 -21.74 -0.73
N HIS A 291 -11.35 -20.66 -0.29
CA HIS A 291 -10.41 -20.68 0.82
C HIS A 291 -11.03 -20.89 2.20
N ASP A 292 -12.34 -20.62 2.33
CA ASP A 292 -13.04 -20.82 3.61
C ASP A 292 -14.45 -21.42 3.49
N GLY A 293 -15.00 -21.53 2.27
CA GLY A 293 -16.31 -22.12 2.05
C GLY A 293 -17.47 -21.27 2.59
N VAL A 294 -17.24 -20.03 3.00
CA VAL A 294 -18.28 -19.17 3.60
C VAL A 294 -18.95 -18.34 2.51
N SER A 295 -20.24 -18.62 2.25
CA SER A 295 -21.04 -17.84 1.32
C SER A 295 -21.22 -16.39 1.80
N ARG A 296 -21.05 -15.45 0.88
CA ARG A 296 -21.10 -14.01 1.12
C ARG A 296 -21.91 -13.31 0.03
N THR A 297 -22.24 -12.05 0.32
CA THR A 297 -22.93 -11.16 -0.61
C THR A 297 -22.33 -9.76 -0.50
N ALA A 298 -22.08 -9.11 -1.63
CA ALA A 298 -21.62 -7.72 -1.65
C ALA A 298 -22.80 -6.76 -1.48
N MET A 299 -22.53 -5.54 -1.01
CA MET A 299 -23.55 -4.51 -0.85
C MET A 299 -23.90 -3.88 -2.20
N PHE A 300 -25.20 -3.74 -2.48
CA PHE A 300 -25.67 -2.97 -3.62
C PHE A 300 -25.70 -1.48 -3.29
N ASP A 301 -25.26 -0.67 -4.25
CA ASP A 301 -25.39 0.78 -4.21
C ASP A 301 -26.24 1.25 -5.38
N PRO A 302 -27.46 1.75 -5.14
CA PRO A 302 -28.37 2.17 -6.20
C PRO A 302 -27.84 3.31 -7.06
N LEU A 303 -26.84 4.09 -6.62
CA LEU A 303 -26.22 5.14 -7.44
C LEU A 303 -25.52 4.58 -8.70
N TYR A 304 -25.15 3.29 -8.68
CA TYR A 304 -24.45 2.63 -9.77
C TYR A 304 -25.32 1.65 -10.54
N ASP A 305 -26.63 1.61 -10.29
CA ASP A 305 -27.53 0.71 -11.00
C ASP A 305 -27.48 0.97 -12.52
N GLY A 306 -27.20 -0.09 -13.29
CA GLY A 306 -27.00 -0.04 -14.74
C GLY A 306 -25.62 0.46 -15.20
N ARG A 307 -24.72 0.89 -14.30
CA ARG A 307 -23.34 1.33 -14.65
C ARG A 307 -22.38 0.14 -14.74
N SER A 308 -21.16 0.39 -15.18
CA SER A 308 -20.11 -0.64 -15.18
C SER A 308 -19.55 -0.90 -13.78
N GLY A 309 -19.09 -2.13 -13.52
CA GLY A 309 -18.34 -2.47 -12.32
C GLY A 309 -17.05 -1.65 -12.18
N MET A 310 -16.42 -1.28 -13.29
CA MET A 310 -15.23 -0.42 -13.30
C MET A 310 -15.52 0.99 -12.78
N GLU A 311 -16.65 1.59 -13.15
CA GLU A 311 -17.07 2.88 -12.61
C GLU A 311 -17.29 2.80 -11.10
N TYR A 312 -17.94 1.73 -10.62
CA TYR A 312 -18.09 1.50 -9.19
C TYR A 312 -16.75 1.38 -8.47
N MET A 313 -15.83 0.54 -8.97
CA MET A 313 -14.49 0.37 -8.36
C MET A 313 -13.72 1.69 -8.32
N ARG A 314 -13.60 2.39 -9.47
CA ARG A 314 -12.91 3.69 -9.56
C ARG A 314 -13.47 4.69 -8.57
N ASP A 315 -14.80 4.79 -8.50
CA ASP A 315 -15.44 5.80 -7.68
C ASP A 315 -15.43 5.43 -6.20
N ARG A 316 -15.18 4.17 -5.81
CA ARG A 316 -15.15 3.72 -4.41
C ARG A 316 -13.75 3.47 -3.83
N LEU A 317 -12.69 3.37 -4.63
CA LEU A 317 -11.31 3.22 -4.13
C LEU A 317 -10.86 4.40 -3.25
N GLY A 318 -10.27 4.12 -2.08
CA GLY A 318 -9.84 5.15 -1.13
C GLY A 318 -11.02 5.77 -0.40
N TYR A 319 -10.86 6.96 0.16
CA TYR A 319 -11.96 7.66 0.82
C TYR A 319 -12.80 8.46 -0.19
N ARG A 320 -14.11 8.57 0.07
CA ARG A 320 -15.06 9.41 -0.69
C ARG A 320 -16.01 10.07 0.27
N LEU A 321 -15.87 11.38 0.46
CA LEU A 321 -16.64 12.09 1.47
C LEU A 321 -17.91 12.66 0.84
N VAL A 322 -19.06 12.31 1.42
CA VAL A 322 -20.36 12.82 1.03
C VAL A 322 -20.94 13.60 2.19
N LEU A 323 -21.30 14.85 1.94
CA LEU A 323 -22.05 15.68 2.87
C LEU A 323 -23.51 15.18 2.90
N ARG A 324 -23.94 14.67 4.05
CA ARG A 324 -25.29 14.15 4.28
C ARG A 324 -26.22 15.18 4.88
N GLU A 325 -25.69 16.01 5.77
CA GLU A 325 -26.44 17.08 6.43
C GLU A 325 -25.55 18.32 6.53
N ALA A 326 -26.14 19.50 6.34
CA ALA A 326 -25.48 20.78 6.48
C ALA A 326 -26.47 21.81 7.06
N ASN A 327 -26.18 22.25 8.26
CA ASN A 327 -26.95 23.21 9.02
C ASN A 327 -26.04 24.41 9.33
N VAL A 328 -26.58 25.60 9.15
CA VAL A 328 -25.89 26.85 9.48
C VAL A 328 -26.84 27.72 10.29
N ALA A 329 -26.30 28.47 11.26
CA ALA A 329 -27.12 29.44 11.99
C ALA A 329 -27.75 30.44 11.01
N SER A 330 -29.07 30.67 11.11
CA SER A 330 -29.82 31.55 10.20
C SER A 330 -29.46 33.03 10.34
N SER A 331 -28.88 33.41 11.47
CA SER A 331 -28.33 34.74 11.71
C SER A 331 -27.19 34.67 12.71
N VAL A 332 -26.28 35.65 12.63
CA VAL A 332 -25.21 35.86 13.60
C VAL A 332 -25.10 37.36 13.85
N LYS A 333 -24.88 37.77 15.10
CA LYS A 333 -24.57 39.17 15.42
C LYS A 333 -23.24 39.56 14.79
N GLN A 334 -23.06 40.83 14.44
CA GLN A 334 -21.74 41.33 14.01
C GLN A 334 -20.70 41.00 15.10
N ASN A 335 -19.53 40.49 14.68
CA ASN A 335 -18.47 39.95 15.55
C ASN A 335 -18.86 38.70 16.37
N GLY A 336 -19.98 38.04 16.06
CA GLY A 336 -20.36 36.76 16.65
C GLY A 336 -19.78 35.57 15.89
N ALA A 337 -19.89 34.37 16.49
CA ALA A 337 -19.49 33.11 15.86
C ALA A 337 -20.62 32.53 15.01
N LEU A 338 -20.38 32.35 13.71
CA LEU A 338 -21.28 31.63 12.81
C LEU A 338 -21.06 30.12 12.99
N LYS A 339 -22.09 29.41 13.48
CA LYS A 339 -22.02 27.96 13.72
C LYS A 339 -22.45 27.18 12.48
N PHE A 340 -21.66 26.16 12.16
CA PHE A 340 -21.96 25.13 11.17
C PHE A 340 -22.03 23.78 11.87
N GLU A 341 -23.02 22.99 11.52
CA GLU A 341 -23.18 21.61 11.97
C GLU A 341 -23.56 20.75 10.77
N GLY A 342 -23.10 19.51 10.73
CA GLY A 342 -23.40 18.64 9.60
C GLY A 342 -22.88 17.24 9.80
N LYS A 343 -23.21 16.37 8.85
CA LYS A 343 -22.76 14.98 8.81
C LYS A 343 -22.03 14.73 7.52
N ILE A 344 -20.83 14.19 7.60
CA ILE A 344 -20.05 13.73 6.46
C ILE A 344 -19.93 12.22 6.58
N GLN A 345 -20.23 11.51 5.50
CA GLN A 345 -20.06 10.07 5.42
C GLN A 345 -18.90 9.74 4.48
N ASN A 346 -17.99 8.88 4.92
CA ASN A 346 -17.08 8.21 4.00
C ASN A 346 -17.81 7.05 3.31
N VAL A 347 -18.06 7.18 2.00
CA VAL A 347 -18.64 6.12 1.17
C VAL A 347 -17.58 5.37 0.36
N GLY A 348 -16.31 5.72 0.49
CA GLY A 348 -15.22 4.98 -0.13
C GLY A 348 -14.83 3.74 0.67
N PHE A 349 -14.04 2.84 0.08
CA PHE A 349 -13.52 1.66 0.77
C PHE A 349 -12.48 2.04 1.83
N GLY A 350 -11.62 3.01 1.52
CA GLY A 350 -10.46 3.38 2.32
C GLY A 350 -10.73 4.48 3.33
N ASN A 351 -9.94 4.50 4.40
CA ASN A 351 -9.96 5.57 5.40
C ASN A 351 -9.10 6.77 4.97
N ILE A 352 -9.28 7.91 5.66
CA ILE A 352 -8.35 9.03 5.57
C ILE A 352 -7.17 8.74 6.50
N ILE A 353 -5.98 8.53 5.92
CA ILE A 353 -4.77 8.18 6.68
C ILE A 353 -3.90 9.41 6.95
N ASN A 354 -3.57 10.16 5.90
CA ASN A 354 -2.75 11.37 6.03
C ASN A 354 -3.60 12.51 6.56
N LYS A 355 -3.09 13.24 7.57
CA LYS A 355 -3.73 14.44 8.12
C LYS A 355 -4.04 15.45 7.00
N LYS A 356 -5.23 16.04 7.04
CA LYS A 356 -5.69 17.04 6.06
C LYS A 356 -5.83 18.40 6.74
N LYS A 357 -5.57 19.47 5.98
CA LYS A 357 -5.95 20.82 6.36
C LYS A 357 -7.43 21.00 6.01
N VAL A 358 -8.24 21.39 7.00
CA VAL A 358 -9.67 21.63 6.80
C VAL A 358 -9.94 23.12 6.87
N SER A 359 -10.80 23.61 5.97
CA SER A 359 -11.23 25.01 5.98
C SER A 359 -12.69 25.10 5.55
N VAL A 360 -13.41 26.05 6.14
CA VAL A 360 -14.74 26.47 5.70
C VAL A 360 -14.57 27.64 4.75
N ILE A 361 -15.23 27.57 3.59
CA ILE A 361 -15.19 28.60 2.56
C ILE A 361 -16.60 29.16 2.39
N LEU A 362 -16.77 30.45 2.67
CA LEU A 362 -17.99 31.21 2.39
C LEU A 362 -17.80 32.00 1.11
N LYS A 363 -18.70 31.79 0.15
CA LYS A 363 -18.67 32.48 -1.14
C LYS A 363 -19.95 33.29 -1.33
N ASN A 364 -19.80 34.58 -1.62
CA ASN A 364 -20.88 35.48 -2.02
C ASN A 364 -20.48 36.21 -3.30
N GLY A 365 -20.98 35.75 -4.45
CA GLY A 365 -20.53 36.22 -5.76
C GLY A 365 -19.03 36.00 -5.96
N SER A 366 -18.27 37.08 -6.15
CA SER A 366 -16.81 37.09 -6.24
C SER A 366 -16.09 37.12 -4.89
N SER A 367 -16.79 37.45 -3.80
CA SER A 367 -16.19 37.49 -2.47
C SER A 367 -16.03 36.08 -1.91
N VAL A 368 -14.82 35.75 -1.48
CA VAL A 368 -14.48 34.45 -0.86
C VAL A 368 -13.86 34.72 0.50
N TYR A 369 -14.40 34.10 1.53
CA TYR A 369 -13.88 34.13 2.89
C TYR A 369 -13.52 32.71 3.31
N THR A 370 -12.28 32.50 3.75
CA THR A 370 -11.78 31.18 4.16
C THR A 370 -11.40 31.22 5.63
N ALA A 371 -11.94 30.29 6.41
CA ALA A 371 -11.61 30.11 7.82
C ALA A 371 -11.05 28.70 8.03
N PRO A 372 -9.83 28.54 8.58
CA PRO A 372 -9.32 27.23 8.96
C PRO A 372 -10.16 26.65 10.10
N VAL A 373 -10.33 25.34 10.11
CA VAL A 373 -11.03 24.62 11.19
C VAL A 373 -10.06 23.64 11.83
N ASP A 374 -10.04 23.62 13.16
CA ASP A 374 -9.34 22.60 13.93
C ASP A 374 -10.16 21.30 13.97
N LEU A 375 -10.20 20.63 12.82
CA LEU A 375 -10.90 19.35 12.62
C LEU A 375 -9.91 18.33 12.06
N ASP A 376 -9.72 17.22 12.77
CA ASP A 376 -9.01 16.06 12.23
C ASP A 376 -9.99 15.09 11.58
N VAL A 377 -10.08 15.15 10.25
CA VAL A 377 -11.00 14.31 9.46
C VAL A 377 -10.64 12.82 9.51
N ARG A 378 -9.50 12.44 10.08
CA ARG A 378 -9.16 11.02 10.34
C ARG A 378 -9.98 10.43 11.48
N HIS A 379 -10.59 11.29 12.31
CA HIS A 379 -11.35 10.93 13.50
C HIS A 379 -12.76 11.55 13.46
N LEU A 380 -13.38 11.60 12.28
CA LEU A 380 -14.80 11.94 12.20
C LEU A 380 -15.56 10.88 13.01
N ASN A 381 -16.21 11.29 14.09
CA ASN A 381 -16.98 10.38 14.94
C ASN A 381 -18.03 9.66 14.08
N ASP A 382 -17.98 8.32 14.09
CA ASP A 382 -18.99 7.44 13.49
C ASP A 382 -20.34 7.54 14.24
#